data_AF-A0A954V4Z8-F1
#
_entry.id   AF-A0A954V4Z8-F1
#
_cell.length_a   1.000
_cell.length_b   1.000
_cell.length_c   1.000
_cell.angle_alpha   90.00
_cell.angle_beta   90.00
_cell.angle_gamma   90.00
#
_symmetry.space_group_name_H-M   'P 1'
#
loop_
_entity.id
_entity.type
_entity.pdbx_description
1 polymer ?
#
loop_
_entity_poly.entity_id
_entity_poly.type
_entity_poly.pdbx_seq_one_letter_code
_entity_poly.pdbx_strand_id
1 'polypeptide(L)'
;MCLCFLLVAGVTLAQRRGRRGWDDRPGSFRGGVPEWKNDEAFRDDIFTFARVRYTSWGGNGWGRGGWRTDYPDSDLNFSFRLQQLTSLKVHPDGVIVDLDDPEILNYPFVYLLEPGNIELSPTEVAGMRNYLLNGGFMMVDDFWG
;
A
#
# COMPACT_ATOMS: atom_id res chain seq x y z
N MET A 1 -5.56 40.08 -41.96
CA MET A 1 -4.86 38.81 -41.64
C MET A 1 -3.70 39.11 -40.70
N CYS A 2 -3.85 38.83 -39.41
CA CYS A 2 -2.77 38.45 -38.47
C CYS A 2 -3.31 38.56 -37.03
N LEU A 3 -4.08 37.55 -36.61
CA LEU A 3 -4.53 37.41 -35.23
C LEU A 3 -4.61 35.91 -34.87
N CYS A 4 -3.50 35.17 -35.02
CA CYS A 4 -3.47 33.73 -34.71
C CYS A 4 -2.21 33.21 -33.98
N PHE A 5 -1.19 34.03 -33.66
CA PHE A 5 0.10 33.47 -33.17
C PHE A 5 0.32 33.46 -31.65
N LEU A 6 -0.56 34.06 -30.84
CA LEU A 6 -0.30 34.18 -29.39
C LEU A 6 -0.87 33.05 -28.50
N LEU A 7 -1.74 32.17 -29.01
CA LEU A 7 -2.34 31.11 -28.19
C LEU A 7 -1.52 29.80 -28.14
N VAL A 8 -0.59 29.59 -29.08
CA VAL A 8 0.17 28.33 -29.17
C VAL A 8 1.37 28.30 -28.20
N ALA A 9 1.93 29.45 -27.83
CA ALA A 9 3.07 29.53 -26.91
C ALA A 9 2.70 29.30 -25.43
N GLY A 10 1.44 29.56 -25.03
CA GLY A 10 0.98 29.34 -23.65
C GLY A 10 0.80 27.85 -23.30
N VAL A 11 0.39 27.03 -24.28
CA VAL A 11 0.11 25.61 -24.06
C VAL A 11 1.39 24.78 -23.96
N THR A 12 2.45 25.15 -24.66
CA THR A 12 3.73 24.41 -24.65
C THR A 12 4.50 24.57 -23.33
N LEU A 13 4.36 25.71 -22.64
CA LEU A 13 4.95 25.92 -21.31
C LEU A 13 4.16 25.21 -20.19
N ALA A 14 2.85 25.01 -20.36
CA ALA A 14 2.02 24.30 -19.38
C ALA A 14 2.27 22.79 -19.37
N GLN A 15 2.49 22.16 -20.53
CA GLN A 15 2.78 20.73 -20.61
C GLN A 15 4.19 20.36 -20.14
N ARG A 16 5.14 21.31 -20.14
CA ARG A 16 6.52 21.07 -19.70
C ARG A 16 6.68 21.00 -18.18
N ARG A 17 5.65 21.40 -17.41
CA ARG A 17 5.65 21.36 -15.93
C ARG A 17 5.04 20.07 -15.35
N GLY A 18 4.51 19.19 -16.21
CA GLY A 18 3.87 17.93 -15.84
C GLY A 18 4.76 16.69 -15.85
N ARG A 19 6.02 16.78 -16.31
CA ARG A 19 7.02 15.70 -16.10
C ARG A 19 7.73 15.96 -14.78
N ARG A 20 7.04 15.64 -13.68
CA ARG A 20 7.69 15.42 -12.40
C ARG A 20 8.59 14.20 -12.61
N GLY A 21 9.88 14.47 -12.82
CA GLY A 21 10.88 13.43 -13.01
C GLY A 21 10.82 12.47 -11.84
N TRP A 22 10.89 11.18 -12.17
CA TRP A 22 11.32 10.17 -11.21
C TRP A 22 12.63 10.69 -10.61
N ASP A 23 12.61 10.99 -9.32
CA ASP A 23 13.77 11.52 -8.62
C ASP A 23 14.80 10.39 -8.54
N ASP A 24 15.70 10.29 -9.53
CA ASP A 24 16.75 9.26 -9.65
C ASP A 24 17.88 9.44 -8.61
N ARG A 25 17.52 9.80 -7.37
CA ARG A 25 18.51 9.84 -6.28
C ARG A 25 18.83 8.42 -5.84
N PRO A 26 20.12 8.08 -5.64
CA PRO A 26 20.50 6.82 -5.02
C PRO A 26 19.84 6.74 -3.63
N GLY A 27 18.87 5.83 -3.47
CA GLY A 27 18.07 5.67 -2.25
C GLY A 27 16.54 5.77 -2.41
N SER A 28 16.00 6.12 -3.59
CA SER A 28 14.55 6.39 -3.75
C SER A 28 13.65 5.15 -3.94
N PHE A 29 13.95 4.00 -3.31
CA PHE A 29 13.10 2.79 -3.40
C PHE A 29 11.69 2.99 -2.81
N ARG A 30 11.49 4.08 -2.05
CA ARG A 30 10.29 4.37 -1.25
C ARG A 30 9.38 5.46 -1.83
N GLY A 31 9.52 5.80 -3.11
CA GLY A 31 8.66 6.80 -3.77
C GLY A 31 8.69 8.20 -3.14
N GLY A 32 9.77 8.55 -2.42
CA GLY A 32 9.90 9.82 -1.70
C GLY A 32 9.33 9.81 -0.27
N VAL A 33 8.81 8.67 0.21
CA VAL A 33 8.44 8.48 1.62
C VAL A 33 9.71 8.34 2.46
N PRO A 34 9.93 9.21 3.48
CA PRO A 34 11.12 9.13 4.31
C PRO A 34 11.08 7.91 5.23
N GLU A 35 12.24 7.56 5.78
CA GLU A 35 12.33 6.67 6.95
C GLU A 35 12.27 7.50 8.24
N TRP A 36 11.83 6.88 9.32
CA TRP A 36 11.86 7.47 10.65
C TRP A 36 12.21 6.42 11.70
N LYS A 37 12.63 6.88 12.88
CA LYS A 37 12.91 6.03 14.03
C LYS A 37 11.84 6.23 15.09
N ASN A 38 11.33 5.13 15.62
CA ASN A 38 10.50 5.16 16.82
C ASN A 38 11.40 5.08 18.06
N ASP A 39 10.90 5.62 19.16
CA ASP A 39 11.56 5.54 20.46
C ASP A 39 11.48 4.09 20.97
N GLU A 40 12.59 3.57 21.51
CA GLU A 40 12.72 2.21 22.03
C GLU A 40 11.71 1.91 23.15
N ALA A 41 11.24 2.94 23.87
CA ALA A 41 10.19 2.81 24.87
C ALA A 41 8.88 2.23 24.33
N PHE A 42 8.63 2.34 23.02
CA PHE A 42 7.43 1.85 22.35
C PHE A 42 7.67 0.58 21.52
N ARG A 43 8.79 -0.13 21.68
CA ARG A 43 9.13 -1.28 20.82
C ARG A 43 8.02 -2.34 20.71
N ASP A 44 7.19 -2.46 21.75
CA ASP A 44 6.08 -3.42 21.85
C ASP A 44 4.71 -2.79 21.48
N ASP A 45 4.65 -1.48 21.22
CA ASP A 45 3.46 -0.68 20.91
C ASP A 45 3.62 0.09 19.58
N ILE A 46 4.16 -0.59 18.55
CA ILE A 46 4.29 -0.04 17.19
C ILE A 46 3.20 -0.64 16.30
N PHE A 47 2.41 0.23 15.69
CA PHE A 47 1.51 -0.13 14.60
C PHE A 47 2.32 -0.48 13.35
N THR A 48 2.11 -1.67 12.80
CA THR A 48 2.73 -2.10 11.54
C THR A 48 1.64 -2.35 10.53
N PHE A 49 1.76 -1.74 9.34
CA PHE A 49 0.81 -1.96 8.27
C PHE A 49 1.00 -3.36 7.69
N ALA A 50 0.03 -4.25 7.90
CA ALA A 50 0.10 -5.63 7.42
C ALA A 50 -0.80 -5.82 6.19
N ARG A 51 -0.19 -6.10 5.04
CA ARG A 51 -0.88 -6.39 3.79
C ARG A 51 -1.06 -7.89 3.63
N VAL A 52 -2.29 -8.31 3.36
CA VAL A 52 -2.61 -9.71 3.08
C VAL A 52 -2.19 -10.06 1.67
N ARG A 53 -1.41 -11.14 1.53
CA ARG A 53 -1.15 -11.80 0.26
C ARG A 53 -2.14 -12.94 0.04
N TYR A 54 -2.58 -13.11 -1.21
CA TYR A 54 -3.48 -14.19 -1.61
C TYR A 54 -3.26 -14.59 -3.07
N THR A 55 -3.77 -15.75 -3.46
CA THR A 55 -3.77 -16.21 -4.85
C THR A 55 -4.98 -15.66 -5.62
N SER A 56 -4.79 -15.24 -6.89
CA SER A 56 -5.89 -14.76 -7.73
C SER A 56 -6.26 -15.79 -8.80
N TRP A 57 -7.57 -15.97 -9.05
CA TRP A 57 -8.08 -16.81 -10.14
C TRP A 57 -7.56 -16.29 -11.49
N GLY A 58 -7.04 -17.19 -12.34
CA GLY A 58 -6.44 -16.83 -13.64
C GLY A 58 -4.93 -16.51 -13.61
N GLY A 59 -4.22 -16.97 -12.58
CA GLY A 59 -2.82 -16.71 -12.24
C GLY A 59 -1.81 -16.32 -13.34
N ASN A 60 -0.96 -15.35 -12.99
CA ASN A 60 0.33 -14.96 -13.60
C ASN A 60 0.32 -14.39 -15.03
N GLY A 61 -0.82 -14.14 -15.66
CA GLY A 61 -0.89 -13.39 -16.92
C GLY A 61 -0.98 -11.88 -16.71
N TRP A 62 0.10 -11.13 -16.95
CA TRP A 62 0.24 -9.65 -16.94
C TRP A 62 -0.19 -8.87 -15.68
N GLY A 63 -1.10 -9.40 -14.85
CA GLY A 63 -1.51 -8.87 -13.57
C GLY A 63 -0.60 -9.39 -12.47
N ARG A 64 0.15 -8.50 -11.83
CA ARG A 64 0.71 -8.76 -10.50
C ARG A 64 -0.51 -9.10 -9.63
N GLY A 65 -0.58 -10.30 -9.03
CA GLY A 65 -1.78 -10.77 -8.30
C GLY A 65 -2.38 -9.65 -7.44
N GLY A 66 -3.72 -9.54 -7.40
CA GLY A 66 -4.43 -8.30 -7.04
C GLY A 66 -3.94 -7.62 -5.76
N TRP A 67 -3.51 -8.42 -4.78
CA TRP A 67 -2.88 -7.95 -3.55
C TRP A 67 -1.66 -7.03 -3.73
N ARG A 68 -0.97 -7.08 -4.88
CA ARG A 68 0.21 -6.24 -5.20
C ARG A 68 -0.14 -4.90 -5.83
N THR A 69 -1.41 -4.62 -6.09
CA THR A 69 -1.83 -3.33 -6.63
C THR A 69 -1.32 -2.21 -5.72
N ASP A 70 -0.71 -1.20 -6.32
CA ASP A 70 -0.08 -0.05 -5.66
C ASP A 70 1.01 -0.35 -4.60
N TYR A 71 1.42 -1.61 -4.46
CA TYR A 71 2.48 -2.01 -3.55
C TYR A 71 3.87 -1.66 -4.12
N PRO A 72 4.80 -1.07 -3.33
CA PRO A 72 4.69 -0.75 -1.91
C PRO A 72 4.25 0.70 -1.62
N ASP A 73 4.07 1.54 -2.64
CA ASP A 73 3.91 2.98 -2.50
C ASP A 73 2.70 3.37 -1.64
N SER A 74 1.57 2.66 -1.77
CA SER A 74 0.37 2.88 -0.96
C SER A 74 0.59 2.59 0.53
N ASP A 75 1.22 1.45 0.84
CA ASP A 75 1.53 1.02 2.23
C ASP A 75 2.45 2.01 2.92
N LEU A 76 3.49 2.44 2.19
CA LEU A 76 4.45 3.44 2.66
C LEU A 76 3.77 4.78 2.91
N ASN A 77 2.91 5.22 1.99
CA ASN A 77 2.19 6.48 2.14
C ASN A 77 1.25 6.44 3.35
N PHE A 78 0.44 5.38 3.47
CA PHE A 78 -0.50 5.22 4.56
C PHE A 78 0.20 5.24 5.92
N SER A 79 1.27 4.45 6.06
CA SER A 79 2.07 4.38 7.28
C SER A 79 2.66 5.74 7.65
N PHE A 80 3.21 6.45 6.66
CA PHE A 80 3.74 7.78 6.87
C PHE A 80 2.67 8.80 7.27
N ARG A 81 1.48 8.76 6.67
CA ARG A 81 0.39 9.66 7.04
C ARG A 81 -0.14 9.39 8.44
N LEU A 82 -0.27 8.13 8.85
CA LEU A 82 -0.63 7.79 10.23
C LEU A 82 0.41 8.33 11.22
N GLN A 83 1.70 8.16 10.93
CA GLN A 83 2.79 8.69 11.76
C GLN A 83 2.73 10.22 11.88
N GLN A 84 2.36 10.93 10.81
CA GLN A 84 2.31 12.39 10.80
C GLN A 84 1.07 12.98 11.46
N LEU A 85 -0.07 12.32 11.29
CA LEU A 85 -1.39 12.88 11.62
C LEU A 85 -1.94 12.39 12.95
N THR A 86 -1.29 11.42 13.58
CA THR A 86 -1.72 10.83 14.85
C THR A 86 -0.55 10.77 15.84
N SER A 87 -0.84 10.41 17.09
CA SER A 87 0.21 10.13 18.08
C SER A 87 0.68 8.67 18.08
N LEU A 88 0.15 7.82 17.20
CA LEU A 88 0.57 6.43 17.07
C LEU A 88 2.04 6.36 16.68
N LYS A 89 2.74 5.35 17.20
CA LYS A 89 4.03 4.94 16.66
C LYS A 89 3.77 3.96 15.55
N VAL A 90 4.23 4.29 14.34
CA VAL A 90 4.00 3.49 13.15
C VAL A 90 5.35 3.00 12.64
N HIS A 91 5.42 1.73 12.26
CA HIS A 91 6.61 1.17 11.64
C HIS A 91 6.82 1.83 10.27
N PRO A 92 8.04 2.25 9.90
CA PRO A 92 8.31 2.85 8.60
C PRO A 92 8.07 1.89 7.44
N ASP A 93 8.14 0.60 7.69
CA ASP A 93 7.89 -0.46 6.72
C ASP A 93 6.63 -1.25 7.07
N GLY A 94 5.86 -1.61 6.05
CA GLY A 94 4.80 -2.60 6.19
C GLY A 94 5.34 -4.02 6.16
N VAL A 95 4.47 -4.97 6.45
CA VAL A 95 4.74 -6.41 6.32
C VAL A 95 3.73 -7.03 5.36
N ILE A 96 4.13 -8.12 4.72
CA ILE A 96 3.23 -8.98 3.95
C ILE A 96 2.97 -10.22 4.79
N VAL A 97 1.69 -10.54 4.99
CA VAL A 97 1.25 -11.70 5.76
C VAL A 97 0.32 -12.58 4.93
N ASP A 98 0.40 -13.88 5.14
CA ASP A 98 -0.54 -14.85 4.56
C ASP A 98 -1.67 -15.13 5.57
N LEU A 99 -2.86 -15.51 5.08
CA LEU A 99 -4.04 -15.70 5.92
C LEU A 99 -3.97 -16.94 6.81
N ASP A 100 -3.15 -17.93 6.45
CA ASP A 100 -2.91 -19.15 7.24
C ASP A 100 -1.61 -19.11 8.04
N ASP A 101 -0.88 -17.99 8.02
CA ASP A 101 0.29 -17.78 8.87
C ASP A 101 -0.15 -17.38 10.29
N PRO A 102 0.26 -18.13 11.35
CA PRO A 102 0.00 -17.75 12.74
C PRO A 102 0.48 -16.34 13.10
N GLU A 103 1.51 -15.80 12.42
CA GLU A 103 2.02 -14.45 12.65
C GLU A 103 0.99 -13.36 12.39
N ILE A 104 -0.06 -13.63 11.60
CA ILE A 104 -1.16 -12.67 11.35
C ILE A 104 -1.80 -12.17 12.65
N LEU A 105 -1.79 -13.01 13.70
CA LEU A 105 -2.36 -12.67 15.02
C LEU A 105 -1.56 -11.58 15.76
N ASN A 106 -0.33 -11.28 15.34
CA ASN A 106 0.45 -10.17 15.89
C ASN A 106 0.05 -8.81 15.32
N TYR A 107 -0.78 -8.78 14.29
CA TYR A 107 -1.18 -7.56 13.58
C TYR A 107 -2.68 -7.33 13.76
N PRO A 108 -3.12 -6.44 14.67
CA PRO A 108 -4.55 -6.24 14.94
C PRO A 108 -5.32 -5.60 13.77
N PHE A 109 -4.60 -5.09 12.77
CA PHE A 109 -5.14 -4.53 11.54
C PHE A 109 -4.43 -5.17 10.35
N VAL A 110 -5.20 -5.69 9.40
CA VAL A 110 -4.68 -6.18 8.12
C VAL A 110 -5.45 -5.55 6.95
N TYR A 111 -4.77 -5.40 5.81
CA TYR A 111 -5.29 -4.77 4.61
C TYR A 111 -5.33 -5.78 3.45
N LEU A 112 -6.51 -5.96 2.86
CA LEU A 112 -6.78 -6.83 1.72
C LEU A 112 -7.22 -5.98 0.53
N LEU A 113 -6.41 -5.91 -0.51
CA LEU A 113 -6.64 -5.06 -1.68
C LEU A 113 -6.95 -5.90 -2.92
N GLU A 114 -7.88 -5.44 -3.75
CA GLU A 114 -8.37 -6.03 -5.01
C GLU A 114 -8.88 -7.48 -4.88
N PRO A 115 -9.79 -7.79 -3.93
CA PRO A 115 -10.27 -9.15 -3.69
C PRO A 115 -11.15 -9.69 -4.82
N GLY A 116 -11.48 -8.90 -5.87
CA GLY A 116 -12.42 -9.30 -6.93
C GLY A 116 -12.14 -10.67 -7.58
N ASN A 117 -10.88 -11.09 -7.66
CA ASN A 117 -10.47 -12.41 -8.15
C ASN A 117 -9.79 -13.28 -7.08
N ILE A 118 -10.05 -13.05 -5.79
CA ILE A 118 -9.45 -13.80 -4.69
C ILE A 118 -9.80 -15.30 -4.77
N GLU A 119 -8.78 -16.14 -4.61
CA GLU A 119 -8.90 -17.58 -4.46
C GLU A 119 -8.22 -17.96 -3.14
N LEU A 120 -8.99 -18.56 -2.23
CA LEU A 120 -8.53 -18.95 -0.90
C LEU A 120 -8.51 -20.47 -0.77
N SER A 121 -7.38 -20.99 -0.28
CA SER A 121 -7.27 -22.37 0.16
C SER A 121 -8.09 -22.63 1.44
N PRO A 122 -8.42 -23.89 1.76
CA PRO A 122 -9.10 -24.22 3.03
C PRO A 122 -8.34 -23.75 4.27
N THR A 123 -7.01 -23.71 4.23
CA THR A 123 -6.19 -23.22 5.36
C THR A 123 -6.31 -21.71 5.51
N GLU A 124 -6.25 -20.95 4.41
CA GLU A 124 -6.44 -19.49 4.43
C GLU A 124 -7.86 -19.11 4.89
N VAL A 125 -8.89 -19.87 4.49
CA VAL A 125 -10.26 -19.66 5.00
C VAL A 125 -10.33 -19.88 6.52
N ALA A 126 -9.71 -20.95 7.02
CA ALA A 126 -9.68 -21.26 8.44
C ALA A 126 -8.88 -20.20 9.24
N GLY A 127 -7.74 -19.78 8.72
CA GLY A 127 -6.89 -18.75 9.32
C GLY A 127 -7.55 -17.38 9.35
N MET A 128 -8.15 -16.95 8.24
CA MET A 128 -8.95 -15.72 8.18
C MET A 128 -10.11 -15.74 9.17
N ARG A 129 -10.84 -16.86 9.26
CA ARG A 129 -11.91 -17.03 10.25
C ARG A 129 -11.37 -16.90 11.67
N ASN A 130 -10.25 -17.55 11.97
CA ASN A 130 -9.63 -17.49 13.29
C ASN A 130 -9.17 -16.07 13.63
N TYR A 131 -8.55 -15.35 12.69
CA TYR A 131 -8.12 -13.96 12.87
C TYR A 131 -9.31 -13.05 13.23
N LEU A 132 -10.38 -13.08 12.43
CA LEU A 132 -11.55 -12.22 12.64
C LEU A 132 -12.29 -12.57 13.93
N LEU A 133 -12.44 -13.85 14.27
CA LEU A 133 -13.12 -14.26 15.50
C LEU A 133 -12.31 -13.96 16.77
N ASN A 134 -10.99 -13.81 16.67
CA ASN A 134 -10.13 -13.39 17.78
C ASN A 134 -10.00 -11.85 17.89
N GLY A 135 -10.83 -11.08 17.16
CA GLY A 135 -10.89 -9.63 17.27
C GLY A 135 -9.98 -8.87 16.30
N GLY A 136 -9.35 -9.57 15.34
CA GLY A 136 -8.60 -8.93 14.27
C GLY A 136 -9.51 -8.07 13.38
N PHE A 137 -8.99 -6.93 12.94
CA PHE A 137 -9.68 -6.04 12.00
C PHE A 137 -9.10 -6.21 10.59
N MET A 138 -9.96 -6.38 9.59
CA MET A 138 -9.55 -6.49 8.19
C MET A 138 -10.23 -5.38 7.38
N MET A 139 -9.42 -4.51 6.79
CA MET A 139 -9.90 -3.54 5.80
C MET A 139 -9.81 -4.17 4.41
N VAL A 140 -10.94 -4.23 3.71
CA VAL A 140 -11.05 -4.80 2.37
C VAL A 140 -11.36 -3.68 1.38
N ASP A 141 -10.64 -3.66 0.27
CA ASP A 141 -10.61 -2.54 -0.66
C ASP A 141 -10.54 -3.00 -2.13
N ASP A 142 -11.28 -2.36 -3.01
CA ASP A 142 -11.34 -2.65 -4.46
C ASP A 142 -11.61 -1.34 -5.20
N PHE A 143 -10.56 -0.73 -5.75
CA PHE A 143 -10.62 0.65 -6.27
C PHE A 143 -10.88 0.75 -7.78
N TRP A 144 -11.23 -0.36 -8.44
CA TRP A 144 -11.52 -0.40 -9.87
C TRP A 144 -13.00 -0.71 -10.13
N GLY A 145 -13.81 0.36 -10.23
CA GLY A 145 -15.20 0.32 -10.72
C GLY A 145 -15.33 0.60 -12.20
#